data_AF-A0A929B0Y5-F1
#
_entry.id   AF-A0A929B0Y5-F1
#
_cell.length_a   1.000
_cell.length_b   1.000
_cell.length_c   1.000
_cell.angle_alpha   90.00
_cell.angle_beta   90.00
_cell.angle_gamma   90.00
#
_symmetry.space_group_name_H-M   'P 1'
#
loop_
_entity.id
_entity.type
_entity.pdbx_description
1 polymer ?
#
loop_
_entity_poly.entity_id
_entity_poly.type
_entity_poly.pdbx_seq_one_letter_code
_entity_poly.pdbx_strand_id
1 'polypeptide(L)'
;MKWQTVRTTLTLPSELLEATDLAVSQGKAKSRNEFVAQALRHELAALHRAEIDAALAEMAQNPEYQAEVLKMEAEFATGSWEALQLAEKDE
;
A
#
# COMPACT_ATOMS: atom_id res chain seq x y z
N MET A 1 14.34 7.17 -18.95
CA MET A 1 13.58 8.30 -18.33
C MET A 1 14.58 9.17 -17.58
N LYS A 2 14.62 10.48 -17.83
CA LYS A 2 15.45 11.39 -17.03
C LYS A 2 14.86 11.43 -15.62
N TRP A 3 15.60 10.96 -14.61
CA TRP A 3 15.22 11.18 -13.22
C TRP A 3 15.31 12.69 -12.93
N GLN A 4 14.18 13.38 -13.03
CA GLN A 4 14.10 14.78 -12.63
C GLN A 4 14.09 14.82 -11.10
N THR A 5 15.27 14.99 -10.50
CA THR A 5 15.39 15.31 -9.08
C THR A 5 15.32 16.81 -8.90
N VAL A 6 14.54 17.27 -7.92
CA VAL A 6 14.48 18.67 -7.51
C VAL A 6 15.29 18.81 -6.23
N ARG A 7 16.22 19.78 -6.20
CA ARG A 7 16.99 20.06 -4.99
C ARG A 7 16.15 20.92 -4.05
N THR A 8 15.87 20.37 -2.88
CA THR A 8 15.08 21.02 -1.83
C THR A 8 15.88 21.02 -0.53
N THR A 9 15.77 22.10 0.24
CA THR A 9 16.34 22.19 1.58
C THR A 9 15.24 21.89 2.60
N LEU A 10 15.49 20.93 3.49
CA LEU A 10 14.56 20.53 4.54
C LEU A 10 15.23 20.69 5.91
N THR A 11 14.46 21.11 6.90
CA THR A 11 14.91 21.09 8.30
C THR A 11 14.52 19.75 8.89
N LEU A 12 15.51 18.97 9.32
CA LEU A 12 15.31 17.66 9.92
C LEU A 12 15.91 17.64 11.33
N PRO A 13 15.32 16.90 12.29
CA PRO A 13 15.95 16.67 13.57
C PRO A 13 17.34 16.04 13.41
N SER A 14 18.30 16.45 14.25
CA SER A 14 19.69 16.01 14.18
C SER A 14 19.82 14.49 14.30
N GLU A 15 19.08 13.91 15.22
CA GLU A 15 19.04 12.48 15.50
C GLU A 15 18.57 11.65 14.30
N LEU A 16 17.65 12.20 13.49
CA LEU A 16 17.17 11.54 12.27
C LEU A 16 18.25 11.55 11.18
N LEU A 17 18.99 12.65 11.07
CA LEU A 17 20.11 12.74 10.13
C LEU A 17 21.23 11.78 10.52
N GLU A 18 21.58 11.71 11.80
CA GLU A 18 22.57 10.76 12.34
C GLU A 18 22.16 9.30 12.11
N ALA A 19 20.90 8.95 12.37
CA ALA A 19 20.38 7.60 12.11
C ALA A 19 20.43 7.25 10.61
N THR A 20 20.12 8.21 9.75
CA THR A 20 20.21 8.05 8.29
C THR A 20 21.66 7.81 7.87
N ASP A 21 22.61 8.54 8.45
CA ASP A 21 24.04 8.38 8.17
C ASP A 21 24.55 7.00 8.54
N LEU A 22 24.15 6.52 9.72
CA LEU A 22 24.48 5.18 10.16
C LEU A 22 23.92 4.14 9.18
N ALA A 23 22.66 4.28 8.74
CA ALA A 23 22.05 3.37 7.78
C ALA A 23 22.80 3.34 6.44
N VAL A 24 23.23 4.50 5.94
CA VAL A 24 24.04 4.60 4.71
C VAL A 24 25.42 3.96 4.92
N SER A 25 26.10 4.23 6.04
CA SER A 25 27.41 3.63 6.35
C SER A 25 27.36 2.10 6.48
N GLN A 26 26.22 1.55 6.91
CA GLN A 26 25.96 0.12 7.00
C GLN A 26 25.58 -0.50 5.65
N GLY A 27 25.53 0.29 4.57
CA GLY A 27 25.18 -0.16 3.23
C GLY A 27 23.68 -0.45 3.03
N LYS A 28 22.81 -0.04 3.97
CA LYS A 28 21.36 -0.22 3.86
C LYS A 28 20.72 0.71 2.82
N ALA A 29 21.41 1.78 2.44
CA ALA A 29 21.07 2.67 1.33
C ALA A 29 22.35 3.23 0.69
N LYS A 30 22.30 3.60 -0.59
CA LYS A 30 23.49 4.09 -1.32
C LYS A 30 23.77 5.56 -1.03
N SER A 31 22.77 6.32 -0.58
CA SER A 31 22.92 7.74 -0.20
C SER A 31 21.79 8.20 0.71
N ARG A 32 22.02 9.31 1.42
CA ARG A 32 20.96 10.01 2.19
C ARG A 32 19.76 10.34 1.33
N ASN A 33 19.98 10.83 0.11
CA ASN A 33 18.91 11.22 -0.81
C ASN A 33 18.04 10.02 -1.20
N GLU A 34 18.65 8.87 -1.47
CA GLU A 34 17.92 7.64 -1.77
C GLU A 34 17.11 7.19 -0.55
N PHE A 35 17.71 7.20 0.63
CA PHE A 35 17.04 6.84 1.88
C PHE A 35 15.83 7.74 2.15
N VAL A 36 15.99 9.06 2.08
CA VAL A 36 14.91 10.03 2.26
C VAL A 36 13.82 9.86 1.20
N ALA A 37 14.19 9.67 -0.07
CA ALA A 37 13.22 9.45 -1.13
C ALA A 37 12.43 8.14 -0.94
N GLN A 38 13.07 7.08 -0.43
CA GLN A 38 12.39 5.83 -0.11
C GLN A 38 11.42 6.00 1.06
N ALA A 39 11.85 6.65 2.14
CA ALA A 39 11.00 6.93 3.29
C ALA A 39 9.76 7.75 2.91
N LEU A 40 9.93 8.81 2.11
CA LEU A 40 8.83 9.64 1.63
C LEU A 40 7.85 8.84 0.75
N ARG A 41 8.35 7.98 -0.15
CA ARG A 41 7.47 7.12 -0.97
C ARG A 41 6.67 6.14 -0.12
N HIS A 42 7.30 5.55 0.89
CA HIS A 42 6.63 4.64 1.79
C HIS A 42 5.51 5.35 2.56
N GLU A 43 5.79 6.53 3.12
CA GLU A 43 4.80 7.31 3.85
C GLU A 43 3.62 7.73 2.97
N LEU A 44 3.90 8.23 1.76
CA LEU A 44 2.85 8.60 0.81
C LEU A 44 1.99 7.41 0.39
N ALA A 45 2.59 6.23 0.20
CA ALA A 45 1.85 5.02 -0.10
C ALA A 45 0.96 4.56 1.07
N ALA A 46 1.46 4.70 2.31
CA ALA A 46 0.68 4.39 3.50
C ALA A 46 -0.52 5.33 3.67
N LEU A 47 -0.32 6.64 3.46
CA LEU A 47 -1.41 7.62 3.47
C LEU A 47 -2.46 7.34 2.39
N HIS A 48 -2.02 7.11 1.15
CA HIS A 48 -2.92 6.78 0.06
C HIS A 48 -3.72 5.48 0.32
N ARG A 49 -3.09 4.47 0.93
CA ARG A 49 -3.79 3.26 1.34
C ARG A 49 -4.82 3.53 2.42
N ALA A 50 -4.49 4.35 3.42
CA ALA A 50 -5.42 4.73 4.47
C ALA A 50 -6.63 5.51 3.92
N GLU A 51 -6.43 6.36 2.92
CA GLU A 51 -7.52 7.06 2.20
C GLU A 51 -8.46 6.07 1.48
N ILE A 52 -7.89 5.08 0.79
CA ILE A 52 -8.68 4.01 0.14
C ILE A 52 -9.46 3.21 1.19
N ASP A 53 -8.79 2.78 2.26
CA ASP A 53 -9.40 1.98 3.32
C ASP A 53 -10.55 2.76 3.99
N ALA A 54 -10.40 4.07 4.20
CA ALA A 54 -11.45 4.93 4.73
C ALA A 54 -12.66 5.02 3.76
N ALA A 55 -12.42 5.25 2.47
CA ALA A 55 -13.48 5.30 1.46
C ALA A 55 -14.22 3.96 1.34
N LEU A 56 -13.51 2.84 1.41
CA LEU A 56 -14.10 1.51 1.40
C LEU A 56 -14.86 1.21 2.68
N ALA A 57 -14.41 1.68 3.84
CA ALA A 57 -15.12 1.52 5.10
C ALA A 57 -16.49 2.21 5.09
N GLU A 58 -16.61 3.37 4.44
CA GLU A 58 -17.90 4.05 4.26
C GLU A 58 -18.86 3.22 3.39
N MET A 59 -18.36 2.63 2.31
CA MET A 59 -19.16 1.71 1.47
C MET A 59 -19.55 0.44 2.23
N ALA A 60 -18.65 -0.12 3.02
CA ALA A 60 -18.90 -1.32 3.81
C ALA A 60 -20.01 -1.12 4.85
N GLN A 61 -20.26 0.11 5.29
CA GLN A 61 -21.35 0.42 6.23
C GLN A 61 -22.68 0.76 5.54
N ASN A 62 -22.72 0.80 4.20
CA ASN A 62 -23.92 1.12 3.44
C ASN A 62 -24.83 -0.13 3.32
N PRO A 63 -26.03 -0.13 3.91
CA PRO A 63 -26.92 -1.30 3.92
C PRO A 63 -27.44 -1.71 2.54
N GLU A 64 -27.67 -0.74 1.65
CA GLU A 64 -28.15 -0.99 0.29
C GLU A 64 -27.07 -1.70 -0.53
N TYR A 65 -25.83 -1.23 -0.39
CA TYR A 65 -24.67 -1.85 -1.00
C TYR A 65 -24.45 -3.28 -0.49
N GLN A 66 -24.55 -3.50 0.84
CA GLN A 66 -24.45 -4.84 1.41
C GLN A 66 -25.53 -5.80 0.87
N ALA A 67 -26.78 -5.33 0.75
CA ALA A 67 -27.87 -6.15 0.24
C ALA A 67 -27.63 -6.60 -1.22
N GLU A 68 -27.13 -5.69 -2.07
CA GLU A 68 -26.78 -6.01 -3.45
C GLU A 68 -25.57 -6.96 -3.53
N VAL A 69 -24.55 -6.79 -2.68
CA VAL A 69 -23.42 -7.74 -2.59
C VAL A 69 -23.90 -9.13 -2.20
N LEU A 70 -24.74 -9.26 -1.18
CA LEU A 70 -25.27 -10.57 -0.75
C LEU A 70 -26.12 -11.24 -1.85
N LYS A 71 -26.90 -10.45 -2.59
CA LYS A 71 -27.66 -10.95 -3.73
C LYS A 71 -26.73 -11.47 -4.83
N MET A 72 -25.69 -10.71 -5.16
CA MET A 72 -24.68 -11.13 -6.13
C MET A 72 -23.96 -12.40 -5.67
N GLU A 73 -23.50 -12.47 -4.42
CA GLU A 73 -22.87 -13.68 -3.86
C GLU A 73 -23.79 -14.90 -3.95
N ALA A 74 -25.09 -14.74 -3.67
CA ALA A 74 -26.06 -15.83 -3.81
C ALA A 74 -26.22 -16.29 -5.27
N GLU A 75 -26.22 -15.36 -6.23
CA GLU A 75 -26.29 -15.68 -7.67
C GLU A 75 -25.03 -16.42 -8.17
N PHE A 76 -23.86 -16.12 -7.59
CA PHE A 76 -22.57 -16.72 -7.99
C PHE A 76 -22.14 -17.93 -7.15
N ALA A 77 -22.84 -18.27 -6.07
CA ALA A 77 -22.45 -19.31 -5.11
C ALA A 77 -22.14 -20.68 -5.76
N THR A 78 -22.96 -21.11 -6.73
CA THR A 78 -22.75 -22.38 -7.45
C THR A 78 -21.47 -22.36 -8.27
N GLY A 79 -21.20 -21.26 -8.98
CA GLY A 79 -19.98 -21.11 -9.79
C GLY A 79 -18.72 -21.06 -8.92
N SER A 80 -18.80 -20.44 -7.75
CA SER A 80 -17.69 -20.44 -6.77
C SER A 80 -17.37 -21.85 -6.25
N TRP A 81 -18.39 -22.68 -6.00
CA TRP A 81 -18.22 -24.07 -5.59
C TRP A 81 -17.60 -24.94 -6.68
N GLU A 82 -18.06 -24.79 -7.93
CA GLU A 82 -17.52 -25.51 -9.08
C GLU A 82 -16.04 -25.13 -9.33
N ALA A 83 -15.71 -23.83 -9.22
CA ALA A 83 -14.33 -23.35 -9.37
C ALA A 83 -13.39 -23.90 -8.29
N LEU A 84 -13.86 -23.98 -7.04
CA LEU A 84 -13.09 -24.58 -5.94
C LEU A 84 -12.77 -26.06 -6.22
N GLN A 85 -13.79 -26.84 -6.61
CA GLN A 85 -13.61 -28.26 -6.92
C GLN A 85 -12.69 -28.52 -8.11
N LEU A 86 -12.62 -27.57 -9.06
CA LEU A 86 -11.71 -27.66 -10.19
C LEU A 86 -10.27 -27.40 -9.74
N ALA A 87 -10.04 -26.35 -8.94
CA ALA A 87 -8.72 -26.03 -8.41
C ALA A 87 -8.14 -27.17 -7.54
N GLU A 88 -8.96 -27.85 -6.75
CA GLU A 88 -8.55 -29.00 -5.92
C GLU A 88 -8.26 -30.28 -6.72
N LYS A 89 -8.73 -30.40 -7.96
CA LYS A 89 -8.46 -31.55 -8.84
C LYS A 89 -7.16 -31.40 -9.64
N ASP A 90 -6.68 -30.17 -9.79
CA ASP A 90 -5.48 -29.83 -10.54
C ASP A 90 -4.22 -29.79 -9.65
N GLU A 91 -4.35 -30.08 -8.35
CA GLU A 91 -3.26 -30.25 -7.36
C GLU A 91 -2.94 -31.73 -7.10
#